data_AF-A0A961F1P0-F1
#
_entry.id   AF-A0A961F1P0-F1
#
_cell.length_a   1.000
_cell.length_b   1.000
_cell.length_c   1.000
_cell.angle_alpha   90.00
_cell.angle_beta   90.00
_cell.angle_gamma   90.00
#
_symmetry.space_group_name_H-M   'P 1'
#
loop_
_entity.id
_entity.type
_entity.pdbx_description
1 polymer ?
#
loop_
_entity_poly.entity_id
_entity_poly.type
_entity_poly.pdbx_seq_one_letter_code
_entity_poly.pdbx_strand_id
1 'polypeptide(L)'
;MNDYFIPAEVDTLARNTFIGQLSHKTRTELLRAGMLMELPVGSKIYRPGDESRLVIILEGVIRMFRGAPDGRHMAVRYAGQGEIMGLVAVVG
;
A
#
# COMPACT_ATOMS: atom_id res chain seq x y z
N MET A 1 -21.88 -8.75 6.88
CA MET A 1 -20.51 -8.90 7.41
C MET A 1 -19.79 -9.74 6.37
N ASN A 2 -19.10 -9.10 5.41
CA ASN A 2 -18.52 -9.83 4.29
C ASN A 2 -17.26 -10.57 4.76
N ASP A 3 -17.27 -11.89 4.67
CA ASP A 3 -16.08 -12.72 4.78
C ASP A 3 -15.17 -12.45 3.57
N TYR A 4 -14.38 -11.39 3.63
CA TYR A 4 -13.31 -11.18 2.66
C TYR A 4 -12.25 -12.26 2.88
N PHE A 5 -12.26 -13.25 1.99
CA PHE A 5 -11.14 -14.15 1.79
C PHE A 5 -9.94 -13.32 1.37
N ILE A 6 -8.85 -13.37 2.14
CA ILE A 6 -7.57 -12.81 1.68
C ILE A 6 -7.10 -13.74 0.57
N PRO A 7 -6.96 -13.27 -0.69
CA PRO A 7 -6.41 -14.11 -1.74
C PRO A 7 -5.04 -14.64 -1.30
N ALA A 8 -4.77 -15.93 -1.51
CA ALA A 8 -3.52 -16.57 -1.06
C ALA A 8 -2.25 -15.86 -1.59
N GLU A 9 -2.38 -15.20 -2.73
CA GLU A 9 -1.34 -14.36 -3.34
C GLU A 9 -0.99 -13.15 -2.48
N VAL A 10 -1.97 -12.54 -1.81
CA VAL A 10 -1.76 -11.37 -0.92
C VAL A 10 -0.98 -11.77 0.32
N ASP A 11 -1.33 -12.89 1.00
CA ASP A 11 -0.57 -13.36 2.16
C ASP A 11 0.85 -13.79 1.74
N THR A 12 0.99 -14.43 0.59
CA THR A 12 2.30 -14.82 0.05
C THR A 12 3.19 -13.61 -0.18
N LEU A 13 2.66 -12.56 -0.80
CA LEU A 13 3.41 -11.35 -1.04
C LEU A 13 3.72 -10.61 0.27
N ALA A 14 2.76 -10.51 1.20
CA ALA A 14 2.94 -9.88 2.49
C ALA A 14 4.05 -10.55 3.32
N ARG A 15 4.21 -11.88 3.22
CA ARG A 15 5.31 -12.62 3.88
C ARG A 15 6.70 -12.18 3.43
N ASN A 16 6.84 -11.62 2.24
CA ASN A 16 8.11 -11.14 1.72
C ASN A 16 8.40 -9.66 2.08
N THR A 17 7.57 -9.07 2.94
CA THR A 17 7.70 -7.68 3.43
C THR A 17 7.97 -7.66 4.93
N PHE A 18 8.08 -6.47 5.53
CA PHE A 18 8.16 -6.37 7.00
C PHE A 18 6.91 -6.93 7.70
N ILE A 19 5.75 -6.94 7.03
CA ILE A 19 4.50 -7.52 7.58
C ILE A 19 4.64 -9.05 7.75
N GLY A 20 5.56 -9.69 7.01
CA GLY A 20 5.90 -11.10 7.18
C GLY A 20 6.48 -11.44 8.56
N GLN A 21 7.03 -10.46 9.27
CA GLN A 21 7.56 -10.63 10.63
C GLN A 21 6.46 -10.73 11.70
N LEU A 22 5.22 -10.37 11.36
CA LEU A 22 4.09 -10.52 12.26
C LEU A 22 3.70 -12.00 12.40
N SER A 23 3.12 -12.35 13.56
CA SER A 23 2.51 -13.66 13.76
C SER A 23 1.47 -13.95 12.66
N HIS A 24 1.26 -15.22 12.32
CA HIS A 24 0.26 -15.59 11.30
C HIS A 24 -1.13 -15.03 11.63
N LYS A 25 -1.54 -15.06 12.91
CA LYS A 25 -2.80 -14.49 13.37
C LYS A 25 -2.87 -12.99 13.13
N THR A 26 -1.89 -12.23 13.61
CA THR A 26 -1.84 -10.76 13.47
C THR A 26 -1.78 -10.33 12.00
N ARG A 27 -0.98 -11.02 11.18
CA ARG A 27 -0.90 -10.74 9.75
C ARG A 27 -2.25 -11.00 9.06
N THR A 28 -2.91 -12.10 9.39
CA THR A 28 -4.23 -12.41 8.84
C THR A 28 -5.27 -11.36 9.25
N GLU A 29 -5.28 -10.94 10.51
CA GLU A 29 -6.17 -9.88 11.00
C GLU A 29 -5.90 -8.54 10.28
N LEU A 30 -4.64 -8.16 10.13
CA LEU A 30 -4.23 -6.95 9.42
C LEU A 30 -4.66 -6.98 7.95
N LEU A 31 -4.41 -8.08 7.25
CA LEU A 31 -4.78 -8.23 5.83
C LEU A 31 -6.31 -8.26 5.64
N ARG A 32 -7.08 -8.81 6.59
CA ARG A 32 -8.55 -8.79 6.56
C ARG A 32 -9.15 -7.40 6.78
N ALA A 33 -8.44 -6.53 7.51
CA ALA A 33 -8.84 -5.14 7.69
C ALA A 33 -8.54 -4.27 6.45
N GLY A 34 -7.71 -4.77 5.53
CA GLY A 34 -7.37 -4.11 4.27
C GLY A 34 -8.48 -4.21 3.21
N MET A 35 -8.35 -3.37 2.18
CA MET A 35 -9.21 -3.41 0.99
C MET A 35 -8.35 -3.70 -0.24
N LEU A 36 -8.82 -4.62 -1.08
CA LEU A 36 -8.25 -4.84 -2.41
C LEU A 36 -8.76 -3.75 -3.36
N MET A 37 -7.85 -3.12 -4.10
CA MET A 37 -8.17 -2.04 -5.01
C MET A 37 -7.49 -2.27 -6.36
N GLU A 38 -8.28 -2.22 -7.43
CA GLU A 38 -7.77 -2.11 -8.81
C GLU A 38 -7.85 -0.66 -9.24
N LEU A 39 -6.73 -0.12 -9.74
CA LEU A 39 -6.63 1.29 -10.09
C LEU A 39 -6.10 1.42 -11.53
N PRO A 40 -6.83 2.13 -12.41
CA PRO A 40 -6.32 2.44 -13.74
C PRO A 40 -5.02 3.24 -13.69
N VAL A 41 -4.19 3.12 -14.73
CA VAL A 41 -2.99 3.94 -14.89
C VAL A 41 -3.31 5.42 -14.77
N GLY A 42 -2.51 6.16 -13.99
CA GLY A 42 -2.71 7.58 -13.72
C GLY A 42 -3.64 7.88 -12.53
N SER A 43 -4.23 6.87 -11.91
CA SER A 43 -5.01 7.03 -10.68
C SER A 43 -4.15 7.57 -9.53
N LYS A 44 -4.77 8.41 -8.69
CA LYS A 44 -4.15 8.93 -7.47
C LYS A 44 -4.61 8.11 -6.27
N ILE A 45 -3.65 7.44 -5.61
CA ILE A 45 -3.88 6.67 -4.38
C ILE A 45 -4.10 7.60 -3.18
N TYR A 46 -3.35 8.70 -3.12
CA TYR A 46 -3.45 9.73 -2.09
C TYR A 46 -3.74 11.09 -2.70
N ARG A 47 -4.59 11.86 -2.04
CA ARG A 47 -4.77 13.30 -2.22
C ARG A 47 -4.39 14.03 -0.93
N PRO A 48 -3.96 15.31 -1.01
CA PRO A 48 -3.75 16.13 0.18
C PRO A 48 -5.01 16.15 1.05
N GLY A 49 -4.87 15.81 2.33
CA GLY A 49 -5.97 15.73 3.30
C GLY A 49 -6.61 14.35 3.44
N ASP A 50 -6.25 13.36 2.61
CA ASP A 50 -6.68 11.97 2.82
C ASP A 50 -6.05 11.38 4.08
N GLU A 51 -6.79 10.51 4.78
CA GLU A 51 -6.23 9.71 5.88
C GLU A 51 -5.03 8.88 5.41
N SER A 52 -4.00 8.81 6.27
CA SER A 52 -2.81 7.98 6.04
C SER A 52 -3.19 6.50 5.97
N ARG A 53 -2.61 5.78 5.00
CA ARG A 53 -2.84 4.34 4.82
C ARG A 53 -1.53 3.63 4.53
N LEU A 54 -1.56 2.31 4.62
CA LEU A 54 -0.53 1.43 4.11
C LEU A 54 -1.04 0.75 2.85
N VAL A 55 -0.21 0.70 1.81
CA VAL A 55 -0.51 -0.04 0.59
C VAL A 55 0.61 -1.02 0.27
N ILE A 56 0.22 -2.25 -0.10
CA ILE A 56 1.11 -3.25 -0.71
C ILE A 56 0.78 -3.27 -2.20
N ILE A 57 1.79 -3.16 -3.05
CA ILE A 57 1.59 -3.26 -4.49
C ILE A 57 1.54 -4.75 -4.85
N LEU A 58 0.38 -5.24 -5.27
CA LEU A 58 0.23 -6.63 -5.72
C LEU A 58 0.70 -6.81 -7.16
N GLU A 59 0.40 -5.83 -8.00
CA GLU A 59 0.75 -5.78 -9.42
C GLU A 59 0.92 -4.31 -9.87
N GLY A 60 1.78 -4.10 -10.87
CA GLY A 60 2.03 -2.79 -11.45
C GLY A 60 3.12 -1.99 -10.72
N VAL A 61 3.18 -0.69 -11.03
CA VAL A 61 4.18 0.24 -10.49
C VAL A 61 3.50 1.52 -10.07
N ILE A 62 3.80 1.98 -8.86
CA ILE A 62 3.35 3.27 -8.35
C ILE A 62 4.51 4.26 -8.32
N ARG A 63 4.19 5.54 -8.57
CA ARG A 63 5.14 6.64 -8.52
C ARG A 63 4.69 7.64 -7.47
N MET A 64 5.54 7.88 -6.48
CA MET A 64 5.32 8.90 -5.46
C MET A 64 5.88 10.23 -5.95
N PHE A 65 5.04 11.25 -5.89
CA PHE A 65 5.42 12.62 -6.16
C PHE A 65 5.41 13.42 -4.86
N ARG A 66 6.40 14.30 -4.70
CA ARG A 66 6.34 15.39 -3.73
C ARG A 66 6.08 16.68 -4.49
N GLY A 67 5.06 17.42 -4.07
CA GLY A 67 4.82 18.76 -4.58
C GLY A 67 5.94 19.69 -4.12
N ALA A 68 6.47 20.47 -5.04
CA ALA A 68 7.34 21.60 -4.75
C ALA A 68 6.48 22.87 -4.55
N PRO A 69 6.95 23.87 -3.77
CA PRO A 69 6.21 25.11 -3.53
C PRO A 69 5.84 25.89 -4.79
N ASP A 70 6.56 25.67 -5.89
CA ASP A 70 6.34 26.29 -7.20
C ASP A 70 5.36 25.53 -8.11
N GLY A 71 4.67 24.52 -7.58
CA GLY A 71 3.68 23.71 -8.32
C GLY A 71 4.28 22.57 -9.13
N ARG A 72 5.61 22.41 -9.18
CA ARG A 72 6.25 21.25 -9.82
C ARG A 72 6.06 19.99 -8.97
N HIS A 73 5.97 18.84 -9.63
CA HIS A 73 5.94 17.54 -8.98
C HIS A 73 7.24 16.81 -9.27
N MET A 74 8.02 16.52 -8.24
CA MET A 74 9.22 15.71 -8.37
C MET A 74 8.90 14.29 -7.93
N ALA A 75 9.23 13.32 -8.77
CA ALA A 75 9.13 11.93 -8.38
C ALA A 75 10.22 11.59 -7.37
N VAL A 76 9.80 11.09 -6.23
CA VAL A 76 10.68 10.79 -5.12
C VAL A 76 11.02 9.30 -5.07
N ARG A 77 10.05 8.45 -5.44
CA ARG A 77 10.19 7.00 -5.36
C ARG A 77 9.27 6.29 -6.34
N TYR A 78 9.77 5.19 -6.89
CA TYR A 78 8.96 4.16 -7.54
C TYR A 78 8.83 2.97 -6.60
N ALA A 79 7.66 2.33 -6.58
CA ALA A 79 7.45 1.09 -5.86
C ALA A 79 6.69 0.09 -6.76
N GLY A 80 7.21 -1.13 -6.86
CA GLY A 80 6.65 -2.23 -7.64
C GLY A 80 6.10 -3.34 -6.76
N GLN A 81 5.78 -4.47 -7.39
CA GLN A 81 5.22 -5.65 -6.72
C GLN A 81 6.00 -6.04 -5.45
N GLY A 82 5.27 -6.25 -4.36
CA GLY A 82 5.81 -6.65 -3.06
C GLY A 82 6.40 -5.52 -2.23
N GLU A 83 6.49 -4.30 -2.76
CA GLU A 83 6.89 -3.16 -1.95
C GLU A 83 5.72 -2.58 -1.15
N ILE A 84 6.05 -1.93 -0.03
CA ILE A 84 5.08 -1.25 0.84
C ILE A 84 5.32 0.26 0.80
N MET A 85 4.22 1.02 0.77
CA MET A 85 4.22 2.47 0.79
C MET A 85 3.27 3.01 1.87
N GLY A 86 3.56 4.21 2.37
CA GLY A 86 2.75 4.91 3.36
C GLY A 86 3.12 4.64 4.82
N LEU A 87 4.11 3.79 5.11
CA LEU A 87 4.48 3.43 6.49
C LEU A 87 4.81 4.65 7.35
N VAL A 88 5.71 5.51 6.86
CA VAL A 88 6.11 6.74 7.59
C VAL A 88 4.91 7.65 7.87
N ALA A 89 3.88 7.66 7.01
CA ALA A 89 2.68 8.47 7.22
C ALA A 89 1.71 7.88 8.25
N VAL A 90 1.79 6.57 8.53
CA VAL A 90 0.90 5.84 9.46
C VAL A 90 1.50 5.73 10.86
N VAL A 91 2.82 5.54 10.99
CA VAL A 91 3.52 5.49 12.30
C VAL A 91 4.09 6.84 12.75
N GLY A 92 3.90 7.89 11.96
CA GLY A 92 4.36 9.26 12.24
C GLY A 92 3.55 9.97 13.31
#